data_AF-A0A382TCD7-F1
#
_entry.id   AF-A0A382TCD7-F1
#
_cell.length_a   1.000
_cell.length_b   1.000
_cell.length_c   1.000
_cell.angle_alpha   90.00
_cell.angle_beta   90.00
_cell.angle_gamma   90.00
#
_symmetry.space_group_name_H-M   'P 1'
#
loop_
_entity.id
_entity.type
_entity.pdbx_description
1 polymer ?
#
loop_
_entity_poly.entity_id
_entity_poly.type
_entity_poly.pdbx_seq_one_letter_code
_entity_poly.pdbx_strand_id
1 'polypeptide(L)'
;MTSLEDTEYAIREMQVRGAPLIGVTAAFGMYLASIKNSSNEFMEKSGIFLKNARPTAVNLSWAINKILHEIKNIDVDKRKSFILNMAKKIRKDDIEACKKIGEYGSSFIEKIYNNKKSTVNILTHCNAG
;
A
#
# COMPACT_ATOMS: atom_id res chain seq x y z
N MET A 1 10.30 10.63 4.04
CA MET A 1 8.96 11.17 4.29
C MET A 1 8.75 11.26 5.79
N THR A 2 8.44 12.45 6.29
CA THR A 2 8.30 12.76 7.73
C THR A 2 6.94 13.33 8.10
N SER A 3 6.12 13.69 7.10
CA SER A 3 4.80 14.30 7.29
C SER A 3 3.72 13.68 6.38
N LEU A 4 2.47 14.05 6.63
CA LEU A 4 1.33 13.70 5.77
C LEU A 4 1.49 14.34 4.38
N GLU A 5 1.95 15.59 4.37
CA GLU A 5 2.19 16.40 3.18
C GLU A 5 3.32 15.82 2.31
N ASP A 6 4.41 15.35 2.91
CA ASP A 6 5.48 14.62 2.19
C ASP A 6 4.92 13.36 1.52
N THR A 7 3.99 12.67 2.20
CA THR A 7 3.41 11.42 1.71
C THR A 7 2.47 11.67 0.54
N GLU A 8 1.62 12.69 0.64
CA GLU A 8 0.76 13.15 -0.46
C GLU A 8 1.61 13.53 -1.67
N TYR A 9 2.62 14.36 -1.47
CA TYR A 9 3.51 14.83 -2.52
C TYR A 9 4.21 13.65 -3.22
N ALA A 10 4.78 12.71 -2.46
CA ALA A 10 5.46 11.55 -3.02
C ALA A 10 4.53 10.66 -3.86
N ILE A 11 3.26 10.53 -3.45
CA ILE A 11 2.24 9.79 -4.22
C ILE A 11 1.85 10.55 -5.48
N ARG A 12 1.55 11.85 -5.38
CA ARG A 12 1.09 12.71 -6.48
C ARG A 12 2.15 12.87 -7.57
N GLU A 13 3.40 13.12 -7.17
CA GLU A 13 4.57 13.27 -8.07
C GLU A 13 5.16 11.92 -8.51
N MET A 14 4.51 10.80 -8.16
CA MET A 14 4.94 9.46 -8.54
C MET A 14 6.38 9.10 -8.12
N GLN A 15 6.91 9.75 -7.08
CA GLN A 15 8.16 9.34 -6.42
C GLN A 15 8.01 7.93 -5.81
N VAL A 16 6.79 7.62 -5.36
CA VAL A 16 6.34 6.25 -5.11
C VAL A 16 5.33 5.84 -6.18
N ARG A 17 5.59 4.71 -6.86
CA ARG A 17 4.74 4.20 -7.95
C ARG A 17 4.68 2.68 -7.91
N GLY A 18 3.61 2.13 -8.49
CA GLY A 18 3.21 0.73 -8.33
C GLY A 18 2.01 0.64 -7.40
N ALA A 19 0.94 -0.01 -7.85
CA ALA A 19 -0.32 -0.03 -7.11
C ALA A 19 -0.17 -0.56 -5.66
N PRO A 20 0.56 -1.67 -5.41
CA PRO A 20 0.85 -2.13 -4.05
C PRO A 20 1.56 -1.10 -3.17
N LEU A 21 2.68 -0.55 -3.66
CA LEU A 21 3.53 0.40 -2.92
C LEU A 21 2.78 1.67 -2.53
N ILE A 22 1.89 2.17 -3.40
CA ILE A 22 1.07 3.36 -3.11
C ILE A 22 0.16 3.08 -1.90
N GLY A 23 -0.47 1.91 -1.83
CA GLY A 23 -1.31 1.53 -0.69
C GLY A 23 -0.52 1.43 0.62
N VAL A 24 0.66 0.81 0.59
CA VAL A 24 1.57 0.74 1.75
C VAL A 24 2.00 2.14 2.19
N THR A 25 2.40 2.98 1.24
CA THR A 25 2.86 4.36 1.52
C THR A 25 1.74 5.18 2.16
N ALA A 26 0.52 5.08 1.66
CA ALA A 26 -0.64 5.76 2.24
C ALA A 26 -0.95 5.30 3.66
N ALA A 27 -0.78 4.01 3.97
CA ALA A 27 -0.96 3.50 5.32
C ALA A 27 0.04 4.13 6.31
N PHE A 28 1.31 4.31 5.90
CA PHE A 28 2.29 5.06 6.68
C PHE A 28 1.98 6.57 6.73
N GLY A 29 1.42 7.15 5.67
CA GLY A 29 0.91 8.52 5.67
C GLY A 29 -0.18 8.75 6.72
N MET A 30 -1.14 7.81 6.83
CA MET A 30 -2.17 7.83 7.87
C MET A 30 -1.56 7.72 9.28
N TYR A 31 -0.50 6.93 9.44
CA TYR A 31 0.25 6.90 10.69
C TYR A 31 0.88 8.26 11.00
N LEU A 32 1.55 8.91 10.04
CA LEU A 32 2.12 10.24 10.23
C LEU A 32 1.06 11.29 10.57
N ALA A 33 -0.12 11.23 9.95
CA ALA A 33 -1.28 12.05 10.31
C ALA A 33 -1.66 11.85 11.79
N SER A 34 -1.74 10.59 12.24
CA SER A 34 -2.14 10.24 13.60
C SER A 34 -1.17 10.74 14.68
N ILE A 35 0.12 10.94 14.33
CA ILE A 35 1.11 11.56 15.24
C ILE A 35 0.74 13.02 15.51
N LYS A 36 0.24 13.74 14.51
CA LYS A 36 -0.16 15.15 14.62
C LYS A 36 -1.50 15.30 15.34
N ASN A 37 -2.50 14.52 14.95
CA ASN A 37 -3.82 14.49 15.58
C ASN A 37 -4.54 13.17 15.22
N SER A 38 -5.16 12.52 16.21
CA SER A 38 -5.86 11.23 16.05
C SER A 38 -7.38 11.32 16.18
N SER A 39 -7.97 12.52 16.20
CA SER A 39 -9.42 12.72 16.21
C SER A 39 -10.08 12.15 14.95
N ASN A 40 -11.35 11.73 15.03
CA ASN A 40 -12.09 11.21 13.88
C ASN A 40 -12.05 12.18 12.70
N GLU A 41 -12.40 13.45 12.95
CA GLU A 41 -12.45 14.48 11.92
C GLU A 41 -11.10 14.70 11.23
N PHE A 42 -10.01 14.74 12.01
CA PHE A 42 -8.69 14.95 11.43
C PHE A 42 -8.23 13.74 10.61
N MET A 43 -8.48 12.52 11.10
CA MET A 43 -8.13 11.30 10.38
C MET A 43 -8.93 11.18 9.07
N GLU A 44 -10.22 11.48 9.07
CA GLU A 44 -11.05 11.49 7.87
C GLU A 44 -10.58 12.51 6.84
N LYS A 45 -10.30 13.76 7.27
CA LYS A 45 -9.72 14.80 6.41
C LYS A 45 -8.38 14.38 5.83
N SER A 46 -7.51 13.77 6.63
CA SER A 46 -6.21 13.26 6.19
C SER A 46 -6.36 12.15 5.14
N GLY A 47 -7.34 11.26 5.33
CA GLY A 47 -7.65 10.21 4.35
C GLY A 47 -8.19 10.77 3.03
N ILE A 48 -9.04 11.79 3.07
CA ILE A 48 -9.52 12.49 1.86
C ILE A 48 -8.35 13.16 1.14
N PHE A 49 -7.50 13.88 1.89
CA PHE A 49 -6.33 14.55 1.36
C PHE A 49 -5.40 13.59 0.61
N LEU A 50 -5.05 12.44 1.22
CA LEU A 50 -4.22 11.43 0.56
C LEU A 50 -4.91 10.80 -0.65
N LYS A 51 -6.21 10.51 -0.60
CA LYS A 51 -6.95 9.94 -1.76
C LYS A 51 -6.93 10.87 -2.97
N ASN A 52 -6.95 12.19 -2.75
CA ASN A 52 -6.93 13.18 -3.82
C ASN A 52 -5.58 13.26 -4.55
N ALA A 53 -4.49 12.75 -3.97
CA ALA A 53 -3.19 12.69 -4.63
C ALA A 53 -3.28 11.94 -5.97
N ARG A 54 -3.97 10.79 -5.98
CA ARG A 54 -4.19 9.94 -7.16
C ARG A 54 -5.54 9.19 -7.07
N PRO A 55 -6.66 9.82 -7.46
CA PRO A 55 -8.02 9.29 -7.21
C PRO A 55 -8.33 7.93 -7.83
N THR A 56 -7.66 7.58 -8.94
CA THR A 56 -7.85 6.31 -9.64
C THR A 56 -7.03 5.15 -9.03
N ALA A 57 -6.15 5.42 -8.06
CA ALA A 57 -5.36 4.39 -7.40
C ALA A 57 -6.23 3.61 -6.40
N VAL A 58 -6.68 2.42 -6.78
CA VAL A 58 -7.57 1.60 -5.95
C VAL A 58 -6.89 1.18 -4.64
N ASN A 59 -5.63 0.75 -4.68
CA ASN A 59 -4.88 0.34 -3.49
C ASN A 59 -4.68 1.48 -2.48
N LEU A 60 -4.55 2.73 -2.96
CA LEU A 60 -4.53 3.93 -2.12
C LEU A 60 -5.82 4.05 -1.32
N SER A 61 -6.95 4.06 -2.04
CA SER A 61 -8.28 4.19 -1.45
C SER A 61 -8.59 3.02 -0.50
N TRP A 62 -8.23 1.80 -0.89
CA TRP A 62 -8.40 0.60 -0.06
C TRP A 62 -7.67 0.71 1.28
N ALA A 63 -6.37 1.07 1.27
CA ALA A 63 -5.57 1.15 2.49
C ALA A 63 -6.10 2.20 3.46
N ILE A 64 -6.45 3.39 2.94
CA ILE A 64 -7.01 4.49 3.72
C ILE A 64 -8.38 4.11 4.31
N ASN A 65 -9.29 3.58 3.48
CA ASN A 65 -10.62 3.20 3.93
C ASN A 65 -10.56 2.08 4.98
N LYS A 66 -9.65 1.11 4.82
CA LYS A 66 -9.41 0.06 5.82
C LYS A 66 -9.00 0.65 7.16
N ILE A 67 -8.01 1.55 7.18
CA ILE A 67 -7.55 2.19 8.42
C ILE A 67 -8.69 3.00 9.06
N LEU A 68 -9.37 3.86 8.28
CA LEU A 68 -10.47 4.68 8.80
C LEU A 68 -11.61 3.85 9.37
N HIS A 69 -11.93 2.71 8.76
CA HIS A 69 -12.94 1.79 9.27
C HIS A 69 -12.54 1.20 10.63
N GLU A 70 -11.30 0.72 10.74
CA GLU A 70 -10.83 -0.03 11.91
C GLU A 70 -10.59 0.86 13.13
N ILE A 71 -10.23 2.14 12.95
CA ILE A 71 -10.00 3.06 14.07
C ILE A 71 -11.29 3.60 14.71
N LYS A 72 -12.47 3.36 14.12
CA LYS A 72 -13.75 3.91 14.61
C LYS A 72 -14.01 3.57 16.08
N ASN A 73 -13.68 2.34 16.48
CA ASN A 73 -13.90 1.81 17.83
C ASN A 73 -12.63 1.80 18.69
N ILE A 74 -11.58 2.50 18.26
CA ILE A 74 -10.30 2.58 18.98
C ILE A 74 -10.22 3.93 19.68
N ASP A 75 -9.90 3.92 20.97
CA ASP A 75 -9.65 5.13 21.77
C ASP A 75 -8.58 5.98 21.09
N VAL A 76 -8.79 7.30 21.07
CA VAL A 76 -7.90 8.27 20.38
C VAL A 76 -6.44 8.07 20.77
N ASP A 77 -6.15 7.84 22.05
CA ASP A 77 -4.79 7.65 22.56
C ASP A 77 -4.10 6.38 22.07
N LYS A 78 -4.89 5.35 21.70
CA LYS A 78 -4.40 4.07 21.20
C LYS A 78 -4.25 4.05 19.68
N ARG A 79 -4.94 4.94 18.95
CA ARG A 79 -4.99 4.95 17.48
C ARG A 79 -3.63 5.01 16.82
N LYS A 80 -2.74 5.88 17.28
CA LYS A 80 -1.38 5.99 16.71
C LYS A 80 -0.67 4.64 16.65
N SER A 81 -0.68 3.91 17.76
CA SER A 81 -0.05 2.58 17.85
C SER A 81 -0.76 1.54 16.99
N PHE A 82 -2.10 1.59 16.96
CA PHE A 82 -2.94 0.70 16.17
C PHE A 82 -2.71 0.90 14.66
N ILE A 83 -2.71 2.14 14.20
CA ILE A 83 -2.47 2.51 12.79
C ILE A 83 -1.07 2.09 12.36
N LEU A 84 -0.04 2.30 13.21
CA LEU A 84 1.31 1.84 12.91
C LEU A 84 1.38 0.32 12.69
N ASN A 85 0.73 -0.43 13.57
CA ASN A 85 0.68 -1.89 13.45
C ASN A 85 -0.10 -2.32 12.20
N MET A 86 -1.17 -1.61 11.85
CA MET A 86 -1.92 -1.83 10.62
C MET A 86 -1.08 -1.55 9.37
N ALA A 87 -0.34 -0.44 9.33
CA ALA A 87 0.56 -0.11 8.23
C ALA A 87 1.67 -1.16 8.06
N LYS A 88 2.28 -1.60 9.17
CA LYS A 88 3.26 -2.70 9.17
C LYS A 88 2.65 -4.00 8.66
N LYS A 89 1.41 -4.30 9.05
CA LYS A 89 0.68 -5.49 8.58
C LYS A 89 0.39 -5.42 7.09
N ILE A 90 -0.16 -4.31 6.60
CA ILE A 90 -0.40 -4.09 5.15
C ILE A 90 0.88 -4.31 4.36
N ARG A 91 2.01 -3.74 4.81
CA ARG A 91 3.33 -3.97 4.18
C ARG A 91 3.73 -5.45 4.18
N LYS A 92 3.57 -6.15 5.31
CA LYS A 92 3.94 -7.56 5.42
C LYS A 92 3.07 -8.44 4.51
N ASP A 93 1.76 -8.20 4.52
CA ASP A 93 0.80 -8.93 3.71
C ASP A 93 1.08 -8.72 2.21
N ASP A 94 1.48 -7.50 1.84
CA ASP A 94 1.90 -7.17 0.47
C ASP A 94 3.16 -7.92 0.02
N ILE A 95 4.21 -7.93 0.86
CA ILE A 95 5.45 -8.68 0.61
C ILE A 95 5.14 -10.17 0.41
N GLU A 96 4.30 -10.74 1.27
CA GLU A 96 3.92 -12.15 1.19
C GLU A 96 3.08 -12.45 -0.07
N ALA A 97 2.18 -11.55 -0.45
CA ALA A 97 1.40 -11.68 -1.67
C ALA A 97 2.29 -11.64 -2.92
N CYS A 98 3.21 -10.69 -3.01
CA CYS A 98 4.19 -10.60 -4.10
C CYS A 98 5.04 -11.87 -4.20
N LYS A 99 5.52 -12.38 -3.07
CA LYS A 99 6.29 -13.63 -3.01
C LYS A 99 5.47 -14.80 -3.55
N LYS A 100 4.23 -14.98 -3.09
CA LYS A 100 3.35 -16.07 -3.55
C LYS A 100 3.00 -15.96 -5.03
N ILE A 101 2.77 -14.75 -5.55
CA ILE A 101 2.56 -14.53 -6.99
C ILE A 101 3.78 -15.03 -7.78
N GLY A 102 4.99 -14.71 -7.32
CA GLY A 102 6.24 -15.21 -7.91
C GLY A 102 6.37 -16.74 -7.86
N GLU A 103 6.12 -17.35 -6.70
CA GLU A 103 6.19 -18.80 -6.51
C GLU A 103 5.19 -19.54 -7.41
N TYR A 104 3.93 -19.11 -7.43
CA TYR A 104 2.90 -19.69 -8.28
C TYR A 104 3.19 -19.45 -9.77
N GLY A 105 3.60 -18.25 -10.15
CA GLY A 105 3.98 -17.92 -11.52
C GLY A 105 5.16 -18.77 -12.03
N SER A 106 6.18 -18.95 -11.19
CA SER A 106 7.36 -19.78 -11.51
C SER A 106 6.97 -21.22 -11.82
N SER A 107 5.99 -21.78 -11.11
CA SER A 107 5.52 -23.15 -11.38
C SER A 107 4.92 -23.32 -12.79
N PHE A 108 4.31 -22.27 -13.36
CA PHE A 108 3.81 -22.30 -14.73
C PHE A 108 4.95 -22.16 -15.74
N ILE A 109 5.92 -21.29 -15.47
CA ILE A 109 7.11 -21.11 -16.32
C ILE A 109 7.90 -22.42 -16.40
N GLU A 110 8.06 -23.13 -15.28
CA GLU A 110 8.73 -24.42 -15.21
C GLU A 110 8.01 -25.49 -16.06
N LYS A 111 6.67 -25.55 -16.00
CA LYS A 111 5.87 -26.44 -16.86
C LYS A 111 6.08 -26.13 -18.35
N ILE A 112 6.09 -24.85 -18.73
CA ILE A 112 6.34 -24.44 -20.11
C ILE A 112 7.76 -24.82 -20.55
N TYR A 113 8.76 -24.58 -19.71
CA TYR A 113 10.15 -24.96 -19.97
C TYR A 113 10.27 -26.48 -20.19
N ASN A 114 9.66 -27.27 -19.30
CA ASN A 114 9.69 -28.73 -19.37
C ASN A 114 9.03 -29.28 -20.64
N ASN A 115 8.02 -28.61 -21.18
CA ASN A 115 7.38 -28.98 -22.44
C ASN A 115 8.17 -28.50 -23.66
N LYS A 116 8.70 -27.27 -23.64
CA LYS A 116 9.42 -26.65 -24.75
C LYS A 116 10.85 -27.19 -24.93
N LYS A 117 11.45 -27.71 -23.85
CA LYS A 117 12.86 -28.19 -23.79
C LYS A 117 13.88 -27.17 -24.28
N SER A 118 13.59 -25.88 -24.12
CA SER A 118 14.48 -24.76 -24.48
C SER A 118 14.08 -23.52 -23.68
N THR A 119 14.93 -22.48 -23.72
CA THR A 119 14.74 -21.24 -22.97
C THR A 119 13.33 -20.65 -23.17
N VAL A 120 12.70 -20.29 -22.05
CA VAL A 120 11.45 -19.54 -22.02
C VAL A 120 11.78 -18.05 -22.03
N ASN A 121 11.39 -17.37 -23.11
CA ASN A 121 11.56 -15.92 -23.21
C ASN A 121 10.28 -15.25 -22.67
N ILE A 122 10.43 -14.35 -21.70
CA ILE A 122 9.31 -13.65 -21.06
C ILE A 122 9.34 -12.19 -21.51
N LEU A 123 8.25 -11.74 -22.12
CA LEU A 123 8.03 -10.33 -22.42
C LEU A 123 7.19 -9.72 -21.29
N THR A 124 7.63 -8.58 -20.77
CA THR A 124 6.88 -7.79 -19.79
C THR A 124 6.76 -6.34 -20.27
N HIS A 125 5.85 -5.58 -19.66
CA HIS A 125 5.60 -4.17 -19.97
C HIS A 125 5.44 -3.37 -18.67
N CYS A 126 5.84 -2.09 -18.69
CA CYS A 126 5.90 -1.20 -17.53
C CYS A 126 6.93 -1.64 -16.47
N ASN A 127 6.63 -1.46 -15.18
CA ASN A 127 7.47 -1.84 -14.04
C ASN A 127 6.59 -2.45 -12.95
N ALA A 128 6.74 -3.76 -12.70
CA ALA A 128 5.96 -4.54 -11.75
C ALA A 128 6.83 -5.37 -10.80
N GLY A 129 8.04 -4.86 -10.50
CA GLY A 129 8.96 -5.43 -9.51
C GLY A 129 8.86 -4.77 -8.14
#